data_AF-A0A1W1VBC2-F1
#
_entry.id   AF-A0A1W1VBC2-F1
#
_cell.length_a   1.000
_cell.length_b   1.000
_cell.length_c   1.000
_cell.angle_alpha   90.00
_cell.angle_beta   90.00
_cell.angle_gamma   90.00
#
_symmetry.space_group_name_H-M   'P 1'
#
loop_
_entity.id
_entity.type
_entity.pdbx_description
1 polymer ?
#
loop_
_entity_poly.entity_id
_entity_poly.type
_entity_poly.pdbx_seq_one_letter_code
_entity_poly.pdbx_strand_id
1 'polypeptide(L)'
;MFVELLGAKNIASKQGLSSKDFAKGVGALLPELLDRLNKKTEEPQDVDRLNEILKRHEDDDFSRSQSYIENLENSEKENMIDAILGGKRKEIEQETSQKTGLDDETIKKILKIAAPIILLYLSKNKKQKKLNKEDLRKETSEMNKKAKEVGIYGSFVKLLDKDGDGKVLDDLLGL
;
A
#
# COMPACT_ATOMS: atom_id res chain seq x y z
N MET A 1 -4.35 -8.02 -3.47
CA MET A 1 -3.79 -6.74 -2.96
C MET A 1 -4.44 -5.47 -3.54
N PHE A 2 -4.45 -5.26 -4.87
CA PHE A 2 -4.95 -3.99 -5.45
C PHE A 2 -6.44 -3.74 -5.19
N VAL A 3 -7.25 -4.80 -5.25
CA VAL A 3 -8.69 -4.72 -4.95
C VAL A 3 -8.91 -4.36 -3.48
N GLU A 4 -8.07 -4.87 -2.60
CA GLU A 4 -8.08 -4.66 -1.15
C GLU A 4 -7.69 -3.22 -0.79
N LEU A 5 -6.64 -2.68 -1.43
CA LEU A 5 -6.25 -1.28 -1.31
C LEU A 5 -7.37 -0.33 -1.77
N LEU A 6 -8.02 -0.64 -2.90
CA LEU A 6 -9.17 0.12 -3.40
C LEU A 6 -10.42 -0.04 -2.53
N GLY A 7 -10.60 -1.20 -1.92
CA GLY A 7 -11.70 -1.49 -0.98
C GLY A 7 -11.55 -0.77 0.36
N ALA A 8 -10.39 -0.16 0.65
CA ALA A 8 -10.14 0.59 1.87
C ALA A 8 -10.72 2.02 1.86
N LYS A 9 -11.46 2.41 0.81
CA LYS A 9 -12.15 3.71 0.71
C LYS A 9 -12.98 4.04 1.96
N ASN A 10 -13.67 3.07 2.55
CA ASN A 10 -14.46 3.28 3.77
C ASN A 10 -13.58 3.70 4.97
N ILE A 11 -12.38 3.11 5.10
CA ILE A 11 -11.41 3.46 6.14
C ILE A 11 -10.86 4.86 5.89
N ALA A 12 -10.55 5.17 4.62
CA ALA A 12 -10.06 6.49 4.22
C ALA A 12 -11.09 7.58 4.52
N SER A 13 -12.36 7.37 4.18
CA SER A 13 -13.46 8.32 4.46
C SER A 13 -13.65 8.57 5.95
N LYS A 14 -13.56 7.54 6.81
CA LYS A 14 -13.61 7.71 8.27
C LYS A 14 -12.46 8.57 8.81
N GLN A 15 -11.34 8.65 8.10
CA GLN A 15 -10.20 9.50 8.45
C GLN A 15 -10.23 10.89 7.79
N GLY A 16 -11.37 11.24 7.16
CA GLY A 16 -11.57 12.52 6.49
C GLY A 16 -10.95 12.61 5.09
N LEU A 17 -10.50 11.49 4.51
CA LEU A 17 -9.95 11.47 3.15
C LEU A 17 -11.07 11.36 2.12
N SER A 18 -11.03 12.21 1.10
CA SER A 18 -11.88 12.02 -0.07
C SER A 18 -11.48 10.76 -0.85
N SER A 19 -12.45 10.10 -1.50
CA SER A 19 -12.16 8.95 -2.37
C SER A 19 -11.15 9.30 -3.47
N LYS A 20 -11.19 10.54 -3.95
CA LYS A 20 -10.31 11.08 -4.99
C LYS A 20 -8.87 11.20 -4.49
N ASP A 21 -8.66 11.86 -3.35
CA ASP A 21 -7.32 12.06 -2.78
C ASP A 21 -6.71 10.73 -2.34
N PHE A 22 -7.52 9.84 -1.77
CA PHE A 22 -7.08 8.49 -1.43
C PHE A 22 -6.63 7.72 -2.68
N ALA A 23 -7.43 7.71 -3.74
CA ALA A 23 -7.08 7.05 -4.99
C ALA A 23 -5.81 7.65 -5.62
N LYS A 24 -5.71 8.98 -5.66
CA LYS A 24 -4.55 9.70 -6.20
C LYS A 24 -3.27 9.39 -5.44
N GLY A 25 -3.32 9.44 -4.11
CA GLY A 25 -2.16 9.14 -3.28
C GLY A 25 -1.77 7.67 -3.30
N VAL A 26 -2.72 6.73 -3.29
CA VAL A 26 -2.42 5.29 -3.47
C VAL A 26 -1.76 5.04 -4.82
N GLY A 27 -2.27 5.63 -5.89
CA GLY A 27 -1.67 5.52 -7.23
C GLY A 27 -0.22 6.00 -7.27
N ALA A 28 0.09 7.11 -6.60
CA ALA A 28 1.46 7.64 -6.54
C ALA A 28 2.39 6.84 -5.61
N LEU A 29 1.89 6.37 -4.47
CA LEU A 29 2.69 5.70 -3.44
C LEU A 29 2.96 4.23 -3.73
N LEU A 30 2.03 3.53 -4.39
CA LEU A 30 2.09 2.07 -4.50
C LEU A 30 3.34 1.54 -5.22
N PRO A 31 3.80 2.12 -6.36
CA PRO A 31 5.04 1.70 -6.98
C PRO A 31 6.24 1.88 -6.06
N GLU A 32 6.32 3.01 -5.35
CA GLU A 32 7.40 3.31 -4.43
C GLU A 32 7.39 2.33 -3.25
N LEU A 33 6.22 2.09 -2.64
CA LEU A 33 6.06 1.11 -1.56
C LEU A 33 6.51 -0.29 -1.98
N LEU A 34 6.13 -0.74 -3.18
CA LEU A 34 6.49 -2.07 -3.67
C LEU A 34 7.96 -2.16 -4.11
N ASP A 35 8.52 -1.08 -4.65
CA ASP A 35 9.95 -1.00 -4.98
C ASP A 35 10.81 -1.01 -3.72
N ARG A 36 10.42 -0.24 -2.70
CA ARG A 36 11.08 -0.22 -1.38
C ARG A 36 10.96 -1.56 -0.68
N LEU A 37 9.76 -2.15 -0.64
CA LEU A 37 9.54 -3.47 -0.07
C LEU A 37 10.40 -4.54 -0.77
N ASN A 38 10.50 -4.50 -2.11
CA ASN A 38 11.38 -5.39 -2.84
C ASN A 38 12.85 -5.17 -2.45
N LYS A 39 13.34 -3.94 -2.33
CA LYS A 39 14.70 -3.65 -1.87
C LYS A 39 14.96 -4.20 -0.45
N LYS A 40 13.96 -4.12 0.43
CA LYS A 40 14.05 -4.67 1.80
C LYS A 40 14.24 -6.18 1.85
N THR A 41 13.80 -6.93 0.83
CA THR A 41 14.03 -8.38 0.77
C THR A 41 15.40 -8.76 0.19
N GLU A 42 16.16 -7.80 -0.35
CA GLU A 42 17.51 -8.02 -0.89
C GLU A 42 18.61 -7.88 0.18
N GLU A 43 18.34 -7.08 1.22
CA GLU A 43 19.27 -6.76 2.30
C GLU A 43 19.06 -7.70 3.51
N PRO A 44 20.10 -8.43 4.00
CA PRO A 44 19.93 -9.45 5.05
C PRO A 44 19.29 -8.95 6.35
N GLN A 45 19.68 -7.77 6.84
CA GLN A 45 19.14 -7.22 8.09
C GLN A 45 17.69 -6.75 7.93
N ASP A 46 17.36 -6.16 6.77
CA ASP A 46 16.02 -5.66 6.48
C ASP A 46 15.04 -6.81 6.27
N VAL A 47 15.45 -7.89 5.58
CA VAL A 47 14.58 -9.05 5.36
C VAL A 47 14.27 -9.79 6.66
N ASP A 48 15.19 -9.77 7.63
CA ASP A 48 14.94 -10.35 8.96
C ASP A 48 13.87 -9.56 9.73
N ARG A 49 14.03 -8.24 9.83
CA ARG A 49 13.02 -7.36 10.43
C ARG A 49 11.66 -7.49 9.73
N LEU A 50 11.66 -7.53 8.39
CA LEU A 50 10.44 -7.73 7.62
C LEU A 50 9.80 -9.09 7.96
N ASN A 51 10.58 -10.17 8.02
CA ASN A 51 10.05 -11.49 8.37
C ASN A 51 9.43 -11.54 9.77
N GLU A 52 9.96 -10.81 10.76
CA GLU A 52 9.37 -10.73 12.09
C GLU A 52 7.97 -10.10 12.05
N ILE A 53 7.81 -9.02 11.29
CA ILE A 53 6.52 -8.35 11.11
C ILE A 53 5.57 -9.27 10.34
N LEU A 54 6.03 -9.89 9.25
CA LEU A 54 5.18 -10.80 8.48
C LEU A 54 4.69 -11.99 9.31
N LYS A 55 5.56 -12.54 10.17
CA LYS A 55 5.21 -13.63 11.08
C LYS A 55 4.22 -13.20 12.16
N ARG A 56 4.37 -12.00 12.73
CA ARG A 56 3.43 -11.44 13.73
C ARG A 56 2.00 -11.36 13.18
N HIS A 57 1.87 -11.16 11.88
CA HIS A 57 0.60 -10.88 11.20
C HIS A 57 0.12 -12.00 10.28
N GLU A 58 0.64 -13.22 10.45
CA GLU A 58 0.34 -14.34 9.55
C GLU A 58 -1.02 -15.02 9.84
N ASP A 59 -1.62 -14.75 11.00
CA ASP A 59 -2.93 -15.26 11.44
C ASP A 59 -4.05 -14.21 11.39
N ASP A 60 -3.75 -12.97 11.00
CA ASP A 60 -4.73 -11.90 11.00
C ASP A 60 -5.83 -12.11 9.94
N ASP A 61 -7.09 -12.02 10.38
CA ASP A 61 -8.26 -12.31 9.56
C ASP A 61 -8.58 -11.18 8.57
N PHE A 62 -8.29 -11.45 7.30
CA PHE A 62 -8.53 -10.52 6.20
C PHE A 62 -10.02 -10.28 5.88
N SER A 63 -10.93 -11.20 6.24
CA SER A 63 -12.37 -11.00 6.07
C SER A 63 -12.89 -9.83 6.92
N ARG A 64 -12.11 -9.46 7.95
CA ARG A 64 -12.27 -8.30 8.82
C ARG A 64 -11.21 -7.23 8.60
N SER A 65 -10.50 -7.26 7.46
CA SER A 65 -9.37 -6.36 7.16
C SER A 65 -9.68 -4.89 7.42
N GLN A 66 -10.92 -4.45 7.18
CA GLN A 66 -11.35 -3.09 7.51
C GLN A 66 -11.31 -2.79 9.02
N SER A 67 -11.98 -3.60 9.85
CA SER A 67 -11.98 -3.39 11.31
C SER A 67 -10.63 -3.67 11.93
N TYR A 68 -9.85 -4.60 11.37
CA TYR A 68 -8.48 -4.85 11.80
C TYR A 68 -7.58 -3.62 11.60
N ILE A 69 -7.57 -3.03 10.40
CA ILE A 69 -6.76 -1.84 10.12
C ILE A 69 -7.21 -0.64 10.96
N GLU A 70 -8.52 -0.51 11.21
CA GLU A 70 -9.06 0.51 12.11
C GLU A 70 -8.52 0.34 13.53
N ASN A 71 -8.52 -0.90 14.05
CA ASN A 71 -8.10 -1.23 15.42
C ASN A 71 -6.59 -1.35 15.61
N LEU A 72 -5.80 -1.42 14.53
CA LEU A 72 -4.34 -1.40 14.62
C LEU A 72 -3.87 -0.14 15.37
N GLU A 73 -3.06 -0.36 16.39
CA GLU A 73 -2.43 0.74 17.13
C GLU A 73 -1.60 1.62 16.19
N ASN A 74 -1.54 2.92 16.49
CA ASN A 74 -0.74 3.84 15.68
C ASN A 74 0.74 3.46 15.68
N SER A 75 1.29 2.99 16.81
CA SER A 75 2.66 2.47 16.91
C SER A 75 2.93 1.33 15.92
N GLU A 76 2.01 0.38 15.79
CA GLU A 76 2.14 -0.74 14.87
C GLU A 76 2.03 -0.28 13.41
N LYS A 77 1.10 0.65 13.09
CA LYS A 77 1.03 1.28 11.76
C LYS A 77 2.35 1.95 11.38
N GLU A 78 2.96 2.70 12.30
CA GLU A 78 4.24 3.35 12.06
C GLU A 78 5.39 2.34 11.88
N ASN A 79 5.40 1.25 12.67
CA ASN A 79 6.37 0.17 12.52
C ASN A 79 6.27 -0.51 11.14
N MET A 80 5.05 -0.77 10.66
CA MET A 80 4.79 -1.33 9.33
C MET A 80 5.25 -0.38 8.22
N ILE A 81 4.99 0.93 8.35
CA ILE A 81 5.48 1.93 7.39
C ILE A 81 7.00 1.94 7.36
N ASP A 82 7.66 1.95 8.52
CA ASP A 82 9.12 1.97 8.63
C ASP A 82 9.76 0.68 8.12
N ALA A 83 9.11 -0.47 8.27
CA ALA A 83 9.57 -1.73 7.70
C ALA A 83 9.66 -1.71 6.17
N ILE A 84 8.74 -1.00 5.51
CA ILE A 84 8.75 -0.83 4.04
C ILE A 84 9.72 0.30 3.65
N LEU A 85 9.49 1.50 4.19
CA LEU A 85 10.13 2.72 3.70
C LEU A 85 11.50 2.97 4.33
N GLY A 86 11.67 2.64 5.61
CA GLY A 86 12.82 3.00 6.42
C GLY A 86 13.17 4.48 6.30
N GLY A 87 14.48 4.76 6.19
CA GLY A 87 15.00 6.13 6.02
C GLY A 87 14.56 6.88 4.75
N LYS A 88 13.81 6.25 3.82
CA LYS A 88 13.29 6.91 2.62
C LYS A 88 11.90 7.50 2.76
N ARG A 89 11.27 7.35 3.93
CA ARG A 89 9.90 7.84 4.14
C ARG A 89 9.72 9.31 3.78
N LYS A 90 10.58 10.21 4.30
CA LYS A 90 10.45 11.65 4.07
C LYS A 90 10.59 12.03 2.59
N GLU A 91 11.53 11.39 1.89
CA GLU A 91 11.76 11.58 0.45
C GLU A 91 10.53 11.17 -0.36
N ILE A 92 9.97 9.98 -0.06
CA ILE A 92 8.77 9.47 -0.73
C ILE A 92 7.52 10.30 -0.42
N GLU A 93 7.36 10.76 0.82
CA GLU A 93 6.27 11.68 1.19
C GLU A 93 6.36 12.99 0.39
N GLN A 94 7.56 13.58 0.29
CA GLN A 94 7.79 14.82 -0.46
C GLN A 94 7.56 14.65 -1.96
N GLU A 95 8.10 13.60 -2.56
CA GLU A 95 7.87 13.31 -3.99
C GLU A 95 6.40 13.06 -4.30
N THR A 96 5.70 12.35 -3.40
CA THR A 96 4.26 12.10 -3.54
C THR A 96 3.49 13.41 -3.47
N SER A 97 3.82 14.30 -2.54
CA SER A 97 3.20 15.62 -2.44
C SER A 97 3.40 16.41 -3.73
N GLN A 98 4.61 16.46 -4.28
CA GLN A 98 4.89 17.14 -5.55
C GLN A 98 4.12 16.54 -6.73
N LYS A 99 4.04 15.21 -6.82
CA LYS A 99 3.34 14.50 -7.91
C LYS A 99 1.82 14.64 -7.83
N THR A 100 1.27 14.79 -6.62
CA THR A 100 -0.17 14.71 -6.38
C THR A 100 -0.82 16.01 -5.92
N GLY A 101 -0.07 17.00 -5.46
CA GLY A 101 -0.59 18.19 -4.80
C GLY A 101 -1.24 17.91 -3.43
N LEU A 102 -1.14 16.69 -2.90
CA LEU A 102 -1.65 16.34 -1.58
C LEU A 102 -0.70 16.84 -0.49
N ASP A 103 -1.26 17.27 0.63
CA ASP A 103 -0.47 17.67 1.80
C ASP A 103 0.13 16.46 2.54
N ASP A 104 1.14 16.73 3.38
CA ASP A 104 1.85 15.71 4.15
C ASP A 104 0.94 14.91 5.10
N GLU A 105 -0.09 15.52 5.67
CA GLU A 105 -0.99 14.85 6.61
C GLU A 105 -1.86 13.82 5.87
N THR A 106 -2.39 14.21 4.71
CA THR A 106 -3.13 13.37 3.80
C THR A 106 -2.28 12.17 3.36
N ILE A 107 -1.03 12.40 2.95
CA ILE A 107 -0.11 11.33 2.54
C ILE A 107 0.18 10.38 3.71
N LYS A 108 0.42 10.89 4.92
CA LYS A 108 0.62 10.06 6.12
C LYS A 108 -0.58 9.20 6.45
N LYS A 109 -1.81 9.72 6.33
CA LYS A 109 -3.04 8.93 6.50
C LYS A 109 -3.14 7.81 5.46
N ILE A 110 -2.80 8.10 4.21
CA ILE A 110 -2.78 7.09 3.13
C ILE A 110 -1.75 6.00 3.43
N LEU A 111 -0.54 6.36 3.85
CA LEU A 111 0.50 5.40 4.26
C LEU A 111 0.04 4.50 5.41
N LYS A 112 -0.66 5.06 6.41
CA LYS A 112 -1.23 4.33 7.56
C LYS A 112 -2.32 3.32 7.19
N ILE A 113 -2.86 3.41 5.98
CA ILE A 113 -3.83 2.46 5.43
C ILE A 113 -3.10 1.48 4.49
N ALA A 114 -2.29 2.00 3.57
CA ALA A 114 -1.68 1.23 2.50
C ALA A 114 -0.60 0.25 2.99
N ALA A 115 0.30 0.69 3.88
CA ALA A 115 1.39 -0.15 4.36
C ALA A 115 0.89 -1.41 5.09
N PRO A 116 -0.06 -1.32 6.06
CA PRO A 116 -0.66 -2.51 6.66
C PRO A 116 -1.29 -3.46 5.65
N ILE A 117 -2.03 -2.96 4.64
CA ILE A 117 -2.68 -3.82 3.64
C ILE A 117 -1.64 -4.61 2.83
N ILE A 118 -0.55 -3.95 2.41
CA ILE A 118 0.53 -4.60 1.65
C ILE A 118 1.18 -5.69 2.49
N LEU A 119 1.52 -5.39 3.76
CA LEU A 119 2.16 -6.36 4.63
C LEU A 119 1.24 -7.50 5.01
N LEU A 120 -0.03 -7.25 5.34
CA LEU A 120 -1.02 -8.30 5.61
C LEU A 120 -1.18 -9.26 4.43
N TYR A 121 -1.27 -8.72 3.21
CA TYR A 121 -1.30 -9.53 2.00
C TYR A 121 -0.05 -10.41 1.88
N LEU A 122 1.13 -9.84 2.13
CA LEU A 122 2.39 -10.56 2.06
C LEU A 122 2.54 -11.60 3.17
N SER A 123 2.09 -11.32 4.40
CA SER A 123 2.09 -12.24 5.55
C SER A 123 1.27 -13.48 5.24
N LYS A 124 0.07 -13.28 4.69
CA LYS A 124 -0.81 -14.37 4.25
C LYS A 124 -0.17 -15.19 3.14
N ASN A 125 0.37 -14.55 2.10
CA ASN A 125 1.04 -15.26 1.01
C ASN A 125 2.25 -16.07 1.52
N LYS A 126 3.05 -15.46 2.41
CA LYS A 126 4.20 -16.11 3.06
C LYS A 126 3.78 -17.38 3.79
N LYS A 127 2.75 -17.31 4.63
CA LYS A 127 2.24 -18.47 5.37
C LYS A 127 1.65 -19.54 4.45
N GLN A 128 0.75 -19.15 3.54
CA GLN A 128 0.04 -20.07 2.67
C GLN A 128 0.98 -20.85 1.74
N LYS A 129 1.98 -20.16 1.18
CA LYS A 129 2.95 -20.75 0.27
C LYS A 129 4.23 -21.24 0.98
N LYS A 130 4.30 -21.09 2.32
CA LYS A 130 5.48 -21.41 3.14
C LYS A 130 6.78 -20.78 2.62
N LEU A 131 6.70 -19.51 2.20
CA LEU A 131 7.80 -18.80 1.54
C LEU A 131 9.01 -18.66 2.48
N ASN A 132 10.18 -19.10 2.03
CA ASN A 132 11.46 -18.78 2.68
C ASN A 132 11.92 -17.36 2.26
N LYS A 133 13.13 -16.93 2.65
CA LYS A 133 13.66 -15.59 2.31
C LYS A 133 13.83 -15.38 0.80
N GLU A 134 14.28 -16.41 0.08
CA GLU A 134 14.46 -16.35 -1.37
C GLU A 134 13.11 -16.28 -2.09
N ASP A 135 12.14 -17.10 -1.67
CA ASP A 135 10.79 -17.09 -2.24
C ASP A 135 10.08 -15.77 -1.95
N LEU A 136 10.30 -15.19 -0.76
CA LEU A 136 9.77 -13.88 -0.40
C LEU A 136 10.32 -12.79 -1.33
N ARG A 137 11.62 -12.83 -1.65
CA ARG A 137 12.23 -11.90 -2.60
C ARG A 137 11.64 -12.05 -4.01
N LYS A 138 11.40 -13.28 -4.46
CA LYS A 138 10.74 -13.55 -5.76
C LYS A 138 9.31 -12.97 -5.77
N GLU A 139 8.54 -13.22 -4.73
CA GLU A 139 7.17 -12.71 -4.59
C GLU A 139 7.14 -11.16 -4.59
N THR A 140 8.00 -10.48 -3.83
CA THR A 140 8.06 -9.02 -3.81
C THR A 140 8.54 -8.44 -5.14
N SER A 141 9.43 -9.14 -5.85
CA SER A 141 9.89 -8.74 -7.18
C SER A 141 8.76 -8.84 -8.20
N GLU A 142 7.95 -9.90 -8.17
CA GLU A 142 6.76 -10.04 -9.02
C GLU A 142 5.71 -8.97 -8.71
N MET A 143 5.47 -8.67 -7.43
CA MET A 143 4.58 -7.58 -7.01
C MET A 143 5.05 -6.23 -7.57
N ASN A 144 6.35 -5.92 -7.47
CA ASN A 144 6.94 -4.70 -8.00
C ASN A 144 6.83 -4.63 -9.53
N LYS A 145 7.11 -5.72 -10.24
CA LYS A 145 6.96 -5.81 -11.71
C LYS A 145 5.51 -5.57 -12.13
N LYS A 146 4.55 -6.25 -11.50
CA LYS A 146 3.12 -6.05 -11.79
C LYS A 146 2.69 -4.61 -11.56
N ALA A 147 3.16 -3.95 -10.50
CA ALA A 147 2.83 -2.53 -10.28
C ALA A 147 3.37 -1.60 -11.37
N LYS A 148 4.56 -1.89 -11.90
CA LYS A 148 5.17 -1.15 -13.02
C LYS A 148 4.46 -1.44 -14.35
N GLU A 149 4.09 -2.69 -14.61
CA GLU A 149 3.41 -3.14 -15.84
C GLU A 149 1.94 -2.68 -15.91
N VAL A 150 1.24 -2.66 -14.77
CA VAL A 150 -0.18 -2.29 -14.69
C VAL A 150 -0.44 -0.84 -15.09
N GLY A 151 0.62 -0.03 -15.29
CA GLY A 151 0.51 1.35 -15.76
C GLY A 151 -0.58 2.04 -14.98
N ILE A 152 -0.45 2.02 -13.66
CA ILE A 152 -1.44 2.34 -12.61
C ILE A 152 -2.50 3.35 -13.03
N TYR A 153 -2.17 4.42 -13.75
CA TYR A 153 -3.18 5.33 -14.29
C TYR A 153 -4.18 4.66 -15.25
N GLY A 154 -3.75 3.89 -16.24
CA GLY A 154 -4.63 3.28 -17.25
C GLY A 154 -5.54 2.15 -16.76
N SER A 155 -5.15 1.43 -15.70
CA SER A 155 -5.95 0.30 -15.17
C SER A 155 -6.75 0.69 -13.91
N PHE A 156 -6.23 1.60 -13.09
CA PHE A 156 -6.92 2.12 -11.91
C PHE A 156 -8.06 3.05 -12.33
N VAL A 157 -7.88 3.84 -13.40
CA VAL A 157 -8.95 4.60 -14.06
C VAL A 157 -10.06 3.68 -14.57
N LYS A 158 -9.72 2.57 -15.25
CA LYS A 158 -10.70 1.58 -15.73
C LYS A 158 -11.44 0.84 -14.60
N LEU A 159 -10.84 0.74 -13.42
CA LEU A 159 -11.47 0.15 -12.23
C LEU A 159 -12.32 1.15 -11.44
N LEU A 160 -12.01 2.44 -11.53
CA LEU A 160 -12.81 3.52 -10.95
C LEU A 160 -14.05 3.80 -11.81
N ASP A 161 -13.95 3.70 -13.13
CA ASP A 161 -15.05 3.88 -14.11
C ASP A 161 -16.03 2.67 -14.16
N LYS A 162 -16.09 1.86 -13.11
CA LYS A 162 -16.88 0.61 -13.11
C LYS A 162 -18.38 0.83 -12.85
N ASP A 163 -18.77 1.99 -12.33
CA ASP A 163 -20.17 2.43 -12.25
C ASP A 163 -20.60 3.24 -13.49
N GLY A 164 -19.68 3.50 -14.43
CA GLY A 164 -19.95 4.01 -15.77
C GLY A 164 -20.42 5.46 -15.81
N ASP A 165 -20.17 6.24 -14.76
CA ASP A 165 -20.64 7.63 -14.70
C ASP A 165 -19.68 8.64 -15.36
N GLY A 166 -18.43 8.25 -15.63
CA GLY A 166 -17.40 9.08 -16.26
C GLY A 166 -16.94 10.29 -15.44
N LYS A 167 -17.56 10.59 -14.29
CA LYS A 167 -17.35 11.83 -13.54
C LYS A 167 -16.07 11.83 -12.72
N VAL A 168 -15.67 10.65 -12.22
CA VAL A 168 -14.43 10.50 -11.45
C VAL A 168 -13.19 10.76 -12.34
N LEU A 169 -13.31 10.48 -13.64
CA LEU A 169 -12.30 10.73 -14.65
C LEU A 169 -12.12 12.22 -14.92
N ASP A 170 -13.21 12.92 -15.18
CA ASP A 170 -13.26 14.38 -15.41
C ASP A 170 -12.74 15.13 -14.17
N ASP A 171 -13.24 14.76 -12.98
CA ASP A 171 -12.80 15.34 -11.72
C ASP A 171 -11.31 15.09 -11.44
N LEU A 172 -10.79 13.89 -11.72
CA LEU A 172 -9.37 13.54 -11.47
C LEU A 172 -8.41 14.23 -12.44
N LEU A 173 -8.84 14.48 -13.67
CA LEU A 173 -8.08 15.19 -14.70
C LEU A 173 -8.23 16.71 -14.62
N GLY A 174 -9.19 17.21 -13.83
CA GLY A 174 -9.50 18.63 -13.77
C GLY A 174 -10.15 19.15 -15.05
N LEU A 175 -10.89 18.27 -15.75
CA LEU A 175 -11.69 18.57 -16.93
C LEU A 175 -13.17 18.70 -16.56
#